data_AF-A0A2G8RRS6-F1
#
_entry.id   AF-A0A2G8RRS6-F1
#
_cell.length_a   1.000
_cell.length_b   1.000
_cell.length_c   1.000
_cell.angle_alpha   90.00
_cell.angle_beta   90.00
_cell.angle_gamma   90.00
#
_symmetry.space_group_name_H-M   'P 1'
#
loop_
_entity.id
_entity.type
_entity.pdbx_description
1 polymer ?
#
loop_
_entity_poly.entity_id
_entity_poly.type
_entity_poly.pdbx_seq_one_letter_code
_entity_poly.pdbx_strand_id
1 'polypeptide(L)'
;MFSRNLGLMFTGVAIGPVLGGLLIRFTGTFIIVFYISAIIHIIYALLVWFVIPESLSKADMLGARARYKLAKEEYFAAHAHGGALVFFKRMFSFLTPLAIFLPVRVDGGKPSKGRKRDWNLLLVVMSYGFVISLLGLYLYVIQYLEATYEWNAEQVGYWFSSVGAARAAFLTLILPMVIQFFKPKAAPIRLPQDADEPLASPTDASFPAEQPSRVLSPPSHREHHHHHDPNFDLNVAKVSVGIEVLVYTLMVFSTSGLMFAGVATLGAFGMGFGPAIQSIALTLYNRRGGKDSGKLFGAMSVVQSLSSGVLGPSVFGLTYMNTVSTYPKAIFIMGCGAVTTSFLLLQLVRLPKDAPVARSVEDVDLEDRLIAEPGGFGVEREDTLVGPSEPLVIVDDGDRGHKVVKTLP
;
A
#
# COMPACT_ATOMS: atom_id res chain seq x y z
N MET A 1 6.54 -4.36 -2.21
CA MET A 1 5.67 -5.37 -1.58
C MET A 1 4.26 -5.41 -2.19
N PHE A 2 3.51 -4.30 -2.18
CA PHE A 2 2.12 -4.27 -2.68
C PHE A 2 1.95 -4.71 -4.15
N SER A 3 2.85 -4.27 -5.04
CA SER A 3 2.85 -4.69 -6.45
C SER A 3 3.03 -6.20 -6.62
N ARG A 4 3.91 -6.83 -5.83
CA ARG A 4 4.18 -8.27 -5.88
C ARG A 4 2.98 -9.10 -5.44
N ASN A 5 2.32 -8.69 -4.35
CA ASN A 5 1.13 -9.38 -3.86
C ASN A 5 -0.02 -9.29 -4.88
N LEU A 6 -0.31 -8.09 -5.39
CA LEU A 6 -1.33 -7.91 -6.43
C LEU A 6 -0.98 -8.67 -7.71
N GLY A 7 0.29 -8.66 -8.15
CA GLY A 7 0.74 -9.41 -9.31
C GLY A 7 0.46 -10.91 -9.20
N LEU A 8 0.76 -11.52 -8.05
CA LEU A 8 0.48 -12.93 -7.79
C LEU A 8 -1.03 -13.24 -7.81
N MET A 9 -1.85 -12.35 -7.23
CA MET A 9 -3.31 -12.48 -7.27
C MET A 9 -3.83 -12.48 -8.72
N PHE A 10 -3.30 -11.60 -9.58
CA PHE A 10 -3.70 -11.56 -11.00
C PHE A 10 -3.24 -12.76 -11.81
N THR A 11 -2.17 -13.46 -11.41
CA THR A 11 -1.83 -14.76 -12.02
C THR A 11 -2.96 -15.78 -11.79
N GLY A 12 -3.57 -15.79 -10.61
CA GLY A 12 -4.76 -16.62 -10.35
C GLY A 12 -5.94 -16.23 -11.24
N VAL A 13 -6.19 -14.92 -11.41
CA VAL A 13 -7.24 -14.39 -12.31
C VAL A 13 -6.94 -14.70 -13.79
N ALA A 14 -5.67 -14.83 -14.18
CA ALA A 14 -5.30 -15.20 -15.54
C ALA A 14 -5.64 -16.67 -15.84
N ILE A 15 -5.44 -17.56 -14.87
CA ILE A 15 -5.59 -19.00 -15.07
C ILE A 15 -7.03 -19.48 -14.79
N GLY A 16 -7.65 -18.97 -13.72
CA GLY A 16 -8.94 -19.45 -13.21
C GLY A 16 -10.08 -19.46 -14.24
N PRO A 17 -10.37 -18.34 -14.94
CA PRO A 17 -11.47 -18.26 -15.89
C PRO A 17 -11.31 -19.19 -17.11
N VAL A 18 -10.09 -19.35 -17.65
CA VAL A 18 -9.81 -20.33 -18.72
C VAL A 18 -10.08 -21.76 -18.25
N LEU A 19 -9.60 -22.14 -17.06
CA LEU A 19 -9.88 -23.47 -16.51
C LEU A 19 -11.37 -23.68 -16.28
N GLY A 20 -12.06 -22.69 -15.73
CA GLY A 20 -13.51 -22.72 -15.52
C GLY A 20 -14.28 -22.86 -16.84
N GLY A 21 -13.96 -22.06 -17.86
CA GLY A 21 -14.58 -22.11 -19.18
C GLY A 21 -14.37 -23.44 -19.89
N LEU A 22 -13.14 -23.98 -19.86
CA LEU A 22 -12.82 -25.29 -20.44
C LEU A 22 -13.57 -26.42 -19.72
N LEU A 23 -13.66 -26.39 -18.39
CA LEU A 23 -14.43 -27.37 -17.61
C LEU A 23 -15.91 -27.36 -18.01
N ILE A 24 -16.51 -26.17 -18.17
CA ILE A 24 -17.90 -26.04 -18.63
C ILE A 24 -18.06 -26.63 -20.02
N ARG A 25 -17.14 -26.31 -20.93
CA ARG A 25 -17.16 -26.82 -22.31
C ARG A 25 -17.06 -28.35 -22.39
N PHE A 26 -16.17 -28.97 -21.61
CA PHE A 26 -15.97 -30.43 -21.65
C PHE A 26 -17.08 -31.20 -20.93
N THR A 27 -17.64 -30.66 -19.86
CA THR A 27 -18.64 -31.36 -19.05
C THR A 27 -20.08 -31.06 -19.44
N GLY A 28 -20.31 -29.96 -20.19
CA GLY A 28 -21.65 -29.49 -20.53
C GLY A 28 -22.45 -28.96 -19.34
N THR A 29 -21.87 -28.87 -18.14
CA THR A 29 -22.56 -28.42 -16.93
C THR A 29 -21.72 -27.39 -16.17
N PHE A 30 -22.35 -26.31 -15.69
CA PHE A 30 -21.63 -25.29 -14.93
C PHE A 30 -21.37 -25.66 -13.46
N ILE A 31 -22.13 -26.62 -12.92
CA ILE A 31 -22.07 -26.99 -11.51
C ILE A 31 -20.72 -27.60 -11.10
N ILE A 32 -20.02 -28.25 -12.03
CA ILE A 32 -18.71 -28.88 -11.77
C ILE A 32 -17.67 -27.86 -11.29
N VAL A 33 -17.72 -26.62 -11.80
CA VAL A 33 -16.80 -25.54 -11.42
C VAL A 33 -16.97 -25.19 -9.95
N PHE A 34 -18.21 -25.24 -9.44
CA PHE A 34 -18.51 -24.98 -8.03
C PHE A 34 -17.98 -26.10 -7.12
N TYR A 35 -18.14 -27.36 -7.51
CA TYR A 35 -17.59 -28.49 -6.75
C TYR A 35 -16.06 -28.44 -6.68
N ILE A 36 -15.39 -28.21 -7.80
CA ILE A 36 -13.93 -28.08 -7.84
C ILE A 36 -13.47 -26.87 -7.00
N SER A 37 -14.14 -25.73 -7.13
CA SER A 37 -13.86 -24.55 -6.31
C SER A 37 -14.00 -24.86 -4.81
N ALA A 38 -15.06 -25.55 -4.41
CA ALA A 38 -15.27 -25.94 -3.01
C ALA A 38 -14.13 -26.83 -2.48
N ILE A 39 -13.69 -27.82 -3.26
CA ILE A 39 -12.55 -28.68 -2.90
C ILE A 39 -11.27 -27.87 -2.74
N ILE A 40 -10.97 -26.96 -3.66
CA ILE A 40 -9.80 -26.07 -3.57
C ILE A 40 -9.87 -25.19 -2.32
N HIS A 41 -11.04 -24.63 -1.99
CA HIS A 41 -11.22 -23.83 -0.77
C HIS A 41 -11.06 -24.67 0.51
N ILE A 42 -11.53 -25.92 0.52
CA ILE A 42 -11.32 -26.84 1.66
C ILE A 42 -9.82 -27.13 1.83
N ILE A 43 -9.11 -27.47 0.74
CA ILE A 43 -7.66 -27.70 0.78
C ILE A 43 -6.94 -26.45 1.30
N TYR A 44 -7.30 -25.28 0.78
CA TYR A 44 -6.73 -24.01 1.23
C TYR A 44 -6.97 -23.78 2.73
N ALA A 45 -8.19 -24.01 3.24
CA ALA A 45 -8.50 -23.88 4.66
C ALA A 45 -7.68 -24.85 5.53
N LEU A 46 -7.50 -26.09 5.08
CA LEU A 46 -6.66 -27.07 5.77
C LEU A 46 -5.19 -26.62 5.80
N LEU A 47 -4.66 -26.11 4.69
CA LEU A 47 -3.29 -25.58 4.64
C LEU A 47 -3.11 -24.38 5.58
N VAL A 48 -4.06 -23.45 5.60
CA VAL A 48 -4.02 -22.30 6.51
C VAL A 48 -4.07 -22.75 7.98
N TRP A 49 -4.91 -23.73 8.33
CA TRP A 49 -5.03 -24.20 9.71
C TRP A 49 -3.80 -24.99 10.16
N PHE A 50 -3.31 -25.93 9.33
CA PHE A 50 -2.32 -26.91 9.77
C PHE A 50 -0.88 -26.57 9.37
N VAL A 51 -0.65 -25.77 8.33
CA VAL A 51 0.69 -25.54 7.77
C VAL A 51 1.20 -24.13 8.07
N ILE A 52 0.34 -23.12 8.02
CA ILE A 52 0.78 -21.73 8.23
C ILE A 52 0.88 -21.43 9.73
N PRO A 53 2.09 -21.21 10.27
CA PRO A 53 2.26 -20.90 11.68
C PRO A 53 1.74 -19.49 11.99
N GLU A 54 1.40 -19.26 13.26
CA GLU A 54 1.05 -17.93 13.76
C GLU A 54 2.21 -16.96 13.48
N SER A 55 1.94 -15.94 12.66
CA SER A 55 2.97 -14.98 12.23
C SER A 55 3.35 -13.97 13.32
N LEU A 56 2.55 -13.86 14.37
CA LEU A 56 2.73 -12.89 15.45
C LEU A 56 3.50 -13.52 16.62
N SER A 57 4.46 -12.78 17.19
CA SER A 57 5.14 -13.22 18.40
C SER A 57 4.17 -13.34 19.58
N LYS A 58 4.49 -14.19 20.56
CA LYS A 58 3.65 -14.33 21.76
C LYS A 58 3.56 -13.01 22.55
N ALA A 59 4.62 -12.20 22.55
CA ALA A 59 4.65 -10.90 23.20
C ALA A 59 3.67 -9.91 22.53
N ASP A 60 3.69 -9.84 21.20
CA ASP A 60 2.79 -8.98 20.43
C ASP A 60 1.32 -9.40 20.58
N MET A 61 1.05 -10.70 20.63
CA MET A 61 -0.30 -11.22 20.88
C MET A 61 -0.82 -10.77 22.25
N LEU A 62 0.01 -10.86 23.30
CA LEU A 62 -0.36 -10.43 24.64
C LEU A 62 -0.59 -8.92 24.70
N GLY A 63 0.30 -8.13 24.09
CA GLY A 63 0.15 -6.67 23.99
C GLY A 63 -1.11 -6.26 23.22
N ALA A 64 -1.42 -6.93 22.11
CA ALA A 64 -2.66 -6.70 21.37
C ALA A 64 -3.92 -7.04 22.19
N ARG A 65 -3.91 -8.16 22.93
CA ARG A 65 -5.00 -8.55 23.83
C ARG A 65 -5.20 -7.54 24.97
N ALA A 66 -4.13 -7.04 25.56
CA ALA A 66 -4.19 -6.03 26.61
C ALA A 66 -4.79 -4.72 26.09
N ARG A 67 -4.30 -4.21 24.96
CA ARG A 67 -4.85 -3.01 24.30
C ARG A 67 -6.33 -3.17 23.94
N TYR A 68 -6.74 -4.34 23.46
CA TYR A 68 -8.13 -4.63 23.16
C TYR A 68 -9.03 -4.63 24.39
N LYS A 69 -8.58 -5.21 25.51
CA LYS A 69 -9.32 -5.19 26.78
C LYS A 69 -9.52 -3.76 27.28
N LEU A 70 -8.45 -2.96 27.34
CA LEU A 70 -8.51 -1.57 27.78
C LEU A 70 -9.45 -0.74 26.88
N ALA A 71 -9.29 -0.82 25.55
CA ALA A 71 -10.15 -0.11 24.62
C ALA A 71 -11.62 -0.52 24.73
N LYS A 72 -11.89 -1.80 25.03
CA LYS A 72 -13.24 -2.32 25.24
C LYS A 72 -13.83 -1.80 26.55
N GLU A 73 -13.07 -1.78 27.63
CA GLU A 73 -13.48 -1.22 28.93
C GLU A 73 -13.78 0.28 28.83
N GLU A 74 -12.90 1.05 28.19
CA GLU A 74 -13.13 2.48 27.91
C GLU A 74 -14.39 2.70 27.05
N TYR A 75 -14.58 1.87 26.02
CA TYR A 75 -15.76 1.94 25.16
C TYR A 75 -17.05 1.68 25.96
N PHE A 76 -17.08 0.65 26.80
CA PHE A 76 -18.24 0.34 27.65
C PHE A 76 -18.49 1.41 28.70
N ALA A 77 -17.45 1.92 29.35
CA ALA A 77 -17.57 3.00 30.34
C ALA A 77 -18.12 4.29 29.71
N ALA A 78 -17.63 4.67 28.52
CA ALA A 78 -18.09 5.86 27.80
C ALA A 78 -19.53 5.76 27.27
N HIS A 79 -20.09 4.55 27.17
CA HIS A 79 -21.42 4.30 26.57
C HIS A 79 -22.40 3.63 27.56
N ALA A 80 -22.07 3.55 28.85
CA ALA A 80 -22.93 2.98 29.89
C ALA A 80 -24.20 3.82 30.16
N HIS A 81 -24.17 5.11 29.86
CA HIS A 81 -25.28 6.04 30.06
C HIS A 81 -25.64 6.73 28.73
N GLY A 82 -26.49 6.11 27.90
CA GLY A 82 -26.81 6.65 26.58
C GLY A 82 -28.23 6.40 26.11
N GLY A 83 -28.97 7.49 25.85
CA GLY A 83 -30.29 7.46 25.20
C GLY A 83 -30.23 7.22 23.67
N ALA A 84 -31.32 7.51 22.96
CA ALA A 84 -31.47 7.23 21.53
C ALA A 84 -30.35 7.76 20.62
N LEU A 85 -29.74 8.91 20.97
CA LEU A 85 -28.60 9.48 20.23
C LEU A 85 -27.35 8.60 20.29
N VAL A 86 -27.08 7.97 21.45
CA VAL A 86 -25.95 7.06 21.64
C VAL A 86 -26.19 5.74 20.91
N PHE A 87 -27.44 5.27 20.88
CA PHE A 87 -27.84 4.12 20.06
C PHE A 87 -27.61 4.38 18.56
N PHE A 88 -28.00 5.55 18.05
CA PHE A 88 -27.75 5.92 16.65
C PHE A 88 -26.25 6.03 16.34
N LYS A 89 -25.46 6.68 17.21
CA LYS A 89 -24.00 6.77 17.07
C LYS A 89 -23.34 5.38 17.11
N ARG A 90 -23.86 4.47 17.94
CA ARG A 90 -23.40 3.07 18.04
C ARG A 90 -23.66 2.30 16.75
N MET A 91 -24.79 2.53 16.08
CA MET A 91 -25.10 1.87 14.80
C MET A 91 -24.08 2.23 13.71
N PHE A 92 -23.49 3.43 13.76
CA PHE A 92 -22.46 3.89 12.83
C PHE A 92 -21.03 3.86 13.40
N SER A 93 -20.81 3.24 14.57
CA SER A 93 -19.48 3.22 15.21
C SER A 93 -18.43 2.47 14.38
N PHE A 94 -18.86 1.55 13.50
CA PHE A 94 -17.98 0.87 12.54
C PHE A 94 -17.35 1.83 11.51
N LEU A 95 -17.89 3.05 11.34
CA LEU A 95 -17.32 4.09 10.47
C LEU A 95 -16.29 4.97 11.19
N THR A 96 -16.10 4.80 12.50
CA THR A 96 -15.09 5.55 13.28
C THR A 96 -13.69 5.50 12.67
N PRO A 97 -13.21 4.38 12.09
CA PRO A 97 -11.91 4.34 11.41
C PRO A 97 -11.76 5.35 10.27
N LEU A 98 -12.87 5.78 9.62
CA LEU A 98 -12.83 6.79 8.56
C LEU A 98 -12.46 8.19 9.07
N ALA A 99 -12.60 8.45 10.38
CA ALA A 99 -12.22 9.71 10.98
C ALA A 99 -10.71 10.01 10.83
N ILE A 100 -9.89 8.98 10.65
CA ILE A 100 -8.45 9.10 10.36
C ILE A 100 -8.20 9.90 9.08
N PHE A 101 -9.12 9.82 8.13
CA PHE A 101 -8.99 10.49 6.84
C PHE A 101 -9.42 11.95 6.87
N LEU A 102 -10.10 12.39 7.92
CA LEU A 102 -10.58 13.77 8.01
C LEU A 102 -9.41 14.77 7.96
N PRO A 103 -9.67 15.99 7.47
CA PRO A 103 -8.64 17.00 7.31
C PRO A 103 -8.11 17.46 8.66
N VAL A 104 -6.80 17.34 8.84
CA VAL A 104 -6.09 17.73 10.07
C VAL A 104 -5.63 19.18 9.97
N ARG A 105 -5.59 19.89 11.10
CA ARG A 105 -5.09 21.26 11.16
C ARG A 105 -3.56 21.24 11.14
N VAL A 106 -2.95 22.06 10.28
CA VAL A 106 -1.49 22.20 10.22
C VAL A 106 -1.09 23.50 10.89
N ASP A 107 -0.41 23.38 12.03
CA ASP A 107 0.17 24.53 12.74
C ASP A 107 1.57 24.79 12.17
N GLY A 108 1.64 25.66 11.15
CA GLY A 108 2.92 25.87 10.44
C GLY A 108 2.93 26.96 9.37
N GLY A 109 2.08 27.99 9.48
CA GLY A 109 2.09 29.14 8.58
C GLY A 109 2.38 30.44 9.34
N LYS A 110 3.11 31.37 8.71
CA LYS A 110 3.23 32.77 9.18
C LYS A 110 1.84 33.25 9.67
N PRO A 111 1.76 33.96 10.81
CA PRO A 111 0.47 34.38 11.41
C PRO A 111 -0.43 35.17 10.45
N SER A 112 0.13 35.75 9.38
CA SER A 112 -0.60 36.47 8.33
C SER A 112 -1.32 35.60 7.28
N LYS A 113 -1.07 34.28 7.21
CA LYS A 113 -1.56 33.43 6.10
C LYS A 113 -2.72 32.49 6.44
N GLY A 114 -3.36 32.67 7.60
CA GLY A 114 -4.56 31.94 8.01
C GLY A 114 -4.35 30.45 8.32
N ARG A 115 -5.31 29.88 9.05
CA ARG A 115 -5.36 28.46 9.43
C ARG A 115 -5.45 27.58 8.18
N LYS A 116 -4.46 26.71 7.95
CA LYS A 116 -4.49 25.75 6.83
C LYS A 116 -4.88 24.35 7.33
N ARG A 117 -5.82 23.72 6.62
CA ARG A 117 -6.20 22.31 6.82
C ARG A 117 -5.55 21.45 5.75
N ASP A 118 -4.99 20.31 6.14
CA ASP A 118 -4.42 19.32 5.22
C ASP A 118 -5.50 18.34 4.75
N TRP A 119 -5.89 18.48 3.48
CA TRP A 119 -6.89 17.65 2.82
C TRP A 119 -6.29 16.48 2.03
N ASN A 120 -4.96 16.36 1.95
CA ASN A 120 -4.30 15.44 1.03
C ASN A 120 -4.70 13.97 1.26
N LEU A 121 -4.70 13.50 2.50
CA LEU A 121 -5.08 12.11 2.80
C LEU A 121 -6.54 11.83 2.44
N LEU A 122 -7.45 12.78 2.71
CA LEU A 122 -8.85 12.64 2.33
C LEU A 122 -9.01 12.55 0.81
N LEU A 123 -8.33 13.42 0.06
CA LEU A 123 -8.37 13.44 -1.40
C LEU A 123 -7.85 12.14 -2.01
N VAL A 124 -6.73 11.61 -1.48
CA VAL A 124 -6.15 10.32 -1.86
C VAL A 124 -7.15 9.17 -1.63
N VAL A 125 -7.80 9.14 -0.48
CA VAL A 125 -8.75 8.08 -0.11
C VAL A 125 -10.08 8.21 -0.88
N MET A 126 -10.53 9.43 -1.16
CA MET A 126 -11.69 9.67 -2.01
C MET A 126 -11.42 9.22 -3.45
N SER A 127 -10.24 9.54 -3.99
CA SER A 127 -9.77 9.03 -5.30
C SER A 127 -9.77 7.49 -5.32
N TYR A 128 -9.24 6.86 -4.28
CA TYR A 128 -9.30 5.41 -4.11
C TYR A 128 -10.73 4.87 -4.14
N GLY A 129 -11.66 5.51 -3.42
CA GLY A 129 -13.09 5.14 -3.39
C GLY A 129 -13.73 5.17 -4.79
N PHE A 130 -13.48 6.21 -5.58
CA PHE A 130 -14.01 6.28 -6.95
C PHE A 130 -13.45 5.18 -7.86
N VAL A 131 -12.14 4.91 -7.81
CA VAL A 131 -11.53 3.86 -8.65
C VAL A 131 -12.00 2.47 -8.22
N ILE A 132 -12.02 2.19 -6.91
CA ILE A 132 -12.42 0.88 -6.40
C ILE A 132 -13.91 0.61 -6.60
N SER A 133 -14.75 1.66 -6.73
CA SER A 133 -16.16 1.50 -7.08
C SER A 133 -16.38 0.76 -8.40
N LEU A 134 -15.42 0.85 -9.35
CA LEU A 134 -15.46 0.13 -10.63
C LEU A 134 -15.49 -1.38 -10.46
N LEU A 135 -15.07 -1.93 -9.31
CA LEU A 135 -15.27 -3.36 -9.05
C LEU A 135 -16.76 -3.74 -9.09
N GLY A 136 -17.64 -2.84 -8.66
CA GLY A 136 -19.10 -3.02 -8.73
C GLY A 136 -19.66 -2.88 -10.15
N LEU A 137 -18.93 -2.28 -11.08
CA LEU A 137 -19.33 -2.17 -12.49
C LEU A 137 -19.20 -3.52 -13.23
N TYR A 138 -18.22 -4.36 -12.86
CA TYR A 138 -17.87 -5.57 -13.63
C TYR A 138 -19.03 -6.56 -13.81
N LEU A 139 -19.92 -6.69 -12.83
CA LEU A 139 -21.09 -7.57 -12.94
C LEU A 139 -21.99 -7.17 -14.12
N TYR A 140 -22.14 -5.87 -14.36
CA TYR A 140 -22.92 -5.33 -15.47
C TYR A 140 -22.15 -5.34 -16.78
N VAL A 141 -20.82 -5.32 -16.73
CA VAL A 141 -19.99 -5.53 -17.94
C VAL A 141 -20.22 -6.93 -18.50
N ILE A 142 -20.28 -7.96 -17.64
CA ILE A 142 -20.58 -9.33 -18.10
C ILE A 142 -21.95 -9.39 -18.78
N GLN A 143 -22.98 -8.81 -18.15
CA GLN A 143 -24.32 -8.74 -18.75
C GLN A 143 -24.34 -7.97 -20.07
N TYR A 144 -23.58 -6.87 -20.16
CA TYR A 144 -23.42 -6.11 -21.40
C TYR A 144 -22.80 -6.94 -22.52
N LEU A 145 -21.75 -7.72 -22.21
CA LEU A 145 -21.05 -8.58 -23.17
C LEU A 145 -21.98 -9.67 -23.71
N GLU A 146 -22.75 -10.31 -22.84
CA GLU A 146 -23.74 -11.32 -23.21
C GLU A 146 -24.88 -10.71 -24.05
N ALA A 147 -25.41 -9.55 -23.66
CA ALA A 147 -26.55 -8.93 -24.35
C ALA A 147 -26.17 -8.23 -25.67
N THR A 148 -24.98 -7.65 -25.78
CA THR A 148 -24.58 -6.82 -26.92
C THR A 148 -23.74 -7.56 -27.95
N TYR A 149 -22.83 -8.43 -27.48
CA TYR A 149 -21.92 -9.17 -28.35
C TYR A 149 -22.22 -10.66 -28.41
N GLU A 150 -23.30 -11.11 -27.74
CA GLU A 150 -23.71 -12.52 -27.67
C GLU A 150 -22.58 -13.44 -27.18
N TRP A 151 -21.73 -12.91 -26.30
CA TRP A 151 -20.63 -13.70 -25.77
C TRP A 151 -21.13 -14.80 -24.85
N ASN A 152 -20.64 -16.01 -25.07
CA ASN A 152 -20.91 -17.13 -24.17
C ASN A 152 -19.95 -17.15 -22.97
N ALA A 153 -20.23 -18.01 -21.99
CA ALA A 153 -19.41 -18.13 -20.77
C ALA A 153 -17.93 -18.46 -21.05
N GLU A 154 -17.64 -19.19 -22.14
CA GLU A 154 -16.27 -19.51 -22.57
C GLU A 154 -15.54 -18.25 -23.06
N GLN A 155 -16.18 -17.45 -23.92
CA GLN A 155 -15.61 -16.20 -24.44
C GLN A 155 -15.41 -15.15 -23.34
N VAL A 156 -16.37 -15.02 -22.42
CA VAL A 156 -16.22 -14.17 -21.22
C VAL A 156 -15.04 -14.65 -20.37
N GLY A 157 -14.87 -15.98 -20.22
CA GLY A 157 -13.72 -16.58 -19.55
C GLY A 157 -12.39 -16.24 -20.21
N TYR A 158 -12.29 -16.38 -21.54
CA TYR A 158 -11.09 -16.00 -22.29
C TYR A 158 -10.76 -14.51 -22.15
N TRP A 159 -11.77 -13.65 -22.20
CA TRP A 159 -11.58 -12.22 -21.97
C TRP A 159 -11.04 -11.93 -20.57
N PHE A 160 -11.64 -12.48 -19.50
CA PHE A 160 -11.15 -12.30 -18.13
C PHE A 160 -9.70 -12.76 -17.97
N SER A 161 -9.36 -13.91 -18.56
CA SER A 161 -8.01 -14.45 -18.53
C SER A 161 -7.02 -13.56 -19.28
N SER A 162 -7.39 -13.00 -20.44
CA SER A 162 -6.54 -12.06 -21.18
C SER A 162 -6.24 -10.79 -20.38
N VAL A 163 -7.25 -10.22 -19.72
CA VAL A 163 -7.10 -9.06 -18.84
C VAL A 163 -6.24 -9.44 -17.62
N GLY A 164 -6.49 -10.58 -17.00
CA GLY A 164 -5.70 -11.09 -15.86
C GLY A 164 -4.22 -11.28 -16.21
N ALA A 165 -3.94 -11.91 -17.35
CA ALA A 165 -2.57 -12.14 -17.83
C ALA A 165 -1.84 -10.82 -18.11
N ALA A 166 -2.50 -9.87 -18.77
CA ALA A 166 -1.94 -8.54 -19.02
C ALA A 166 -1.65 -7.79 -17.71
N ARG A 167 -2.55 -7.87 -16.71
CA ARG A 167 -2.36 -7.28 -15.38
C ARG A 167 -1.20 -7.91 -14.62
N ALA A 168 -1.09 -9.24 -14.65
CA ALA A 168 0.00 -9.97 -14.04
C ALA A 168 1.33 -9.58 -14.68
N ALA A 169 1.43 -9.59 -16.01
CA ALA A 169 2.62 -9.17 -16.75
C ALA A 169 2.99 -7.71 -16.44
N PHE A 170 2.01 -6.80 -16.41
CA PHE A 170 2.26 -5.41 -16.08
C PHE A 170 2.80 -5.22 -14.67
N LEU A 171 2.18 -5.81 -13.64
CA LEU A 171 2.60 -5.62 -12.25
C LEU A 171 3.89 -6.34 -11.88
N THR A 172 4.20 -7.47 -12.52
CA THR A 172 5.38 -8.29 -12.20
C THR A 172 6.60 -7.95 -13.04
N LEU A 173 6.42 -7.53 -14.29
CA LEU A 173 7.52 -7.24 -15.20
C LEU A 173 7.63 -5.74 -15.47
N ILE A 174 6.54 -5.12 -15.94
CA ILE A 174 6.58 -3.75 -16.47
C ILE A 174 6.74 -2.72 -15.36
N LEU A 175 5.95 -2.81 -14.28
CA LEU A 175 5.99 -1.84 -13.19
C LEU A 175 7.36 -1.82 -12.49
N PRO A 176 7.99 -2.96 -12.15
CA PRO A 176 9.36 -2.95 -11.64
C PRO A 176 10.38 -2.36 -12.62
N MET A 177 10.29 -2.66 -13.92
CA MET A 177 11.15 -2.05 -14.93
C MET A 177 10.97 -0.52 -14.96
N VAL A 178 9.73 -0.03 -15.01
CA VAL A 178 9.42 1.41 -14.96
C VAL A 178 9.99 2.05 -13.69
N ILE A 179 9.85 1.40 -12.54
CA ILE A 179 10.45 1.90 -11.29
C ILE A 179 11.98 1.93 -11.40
N GLN A 180 12.62 0.90 -11.97
CA GLN A 180 14.08 0.89 -12.14
C GLN A 180 14.58 1.97 -13.12
N PHE A 181 13.83 2.27 -14.18
CA PHE A 181 14.20 3.28 -15.17
C PHE A 181 13.95 4.71 -14.70
N PHE A 182 12.84 4.97 -13.99
CA PHE A 182 12.42 6.33 -13.63
C PHE A 182 12.76 6.71 -12.18
N LYS A 183 13.16 5.78 -11.32
CA LYS A 183 13.64 6.11 -9.97
C LYS A 183 15.08 6.64 -10.06
N PRO A 184 15.36 7.86 -9.57
CA PRO A 184 16.73 8.36 -9.47
C PRO A 184 17.56 7.37 -8.64
N LYS A 185 18.72 6.95 -9.17
CA LYS A 185 19.70 6.18 -8.37
C LYS A 185 19.95 6.95 -7.08
N ALA A 186 19.84 6.25 -5.94
CA ALA A 186 20.20 6.83 -4.65
C ALA A 186 21.60 7.45 -4.77
N ALA A 187 21.77 8.67 -4.25
CA ALA A 187 23.06 9.33 -4.24
C ALA A 187 24.10 8.34 -3.64
N PRO A 188 25.26 8.17 -4.28
CA PRO A 188 26.27 7.25 -3.78
C PRO A 188 26.59 7.60 -2.33
N ILE A 189 26.68 6.56 -1.50
CA ILE A 189 27.04 6.62 -0.09
C ILE A 189 28.30 7.49 0.01
N ARG A 190 28.15 8.72 0.50
CA ARG A 190 29.31 9.47 0.99
C ARG A 190 29.57 8.91 2.37
N LEU A 191 30.45 7.91 2.42
CA LEU A 191 31.09 7.55 3.68
C LEU A 191 31.67 8.86 4.26
N PRO A 192 31.53 9.11 5.57
CA PRO A 192 32.35 10.10 6.22
C PRO A 192 33.79 9.79 5.83
N GLN A 193 34.40 10.67 5.03
CA GLN A 193 35.82 10.67 4.90
C GLN A 193 36.27 11.16 6.28
N ASP A 194 36.74 10.25 7.12
CA ASP A 194 37.46 10.65 8.33
C ASP A 194 38.63 11.48 7.83
N ALA A 195 38.46 12.80 7.92
CA ALA A 195 39.57 13.73 7.88
C ALA A 195 40.30 13.50 9.20
N ASP A 196 41.29 12.62 9.16
CA ASP A 196 42.50 12.56 9.98
C ASP A 196 42.93 11.10 10.16
N GLU A 197 43.38 10.46 9.08
CA GLU A 197 44.34 9.37 9.20
C GLU A 197 45.74 9.98 8.98
N PRO A 198 46.46 10.40 10.04
CA PRO A 198 47.81 10.85 9.89
C PRO A 198 48.68 9.62 9.55
N LEU A 199 49.12 9.54 8.30
CA LEU A 199 50.30 8.76 7.93
C LEU A 199 51.47 9.26 8.79
N ALA A 200 51.75 8.56 9.89
CA ALA A 200 52.86 8.88 10.77
C ALA A 200 54.18 8.59 10.05
N SER A 201 54.82 9.63 9.51
CA SER A 201 56.28 9.65 9.33
C SER A 201 56.91 10.07 10.65
N PRO A 202 57.86 9.32 11.23
CA PRO A 202 58.36 9.59 12.57
C PRO A 202 59.48 10.62 12.52
N THR A 203 59.22 11.92 12.70
CA THR A 203 60.28 12.89 13.04
C THR A 203 59.70 14.14 13.75
N ASP A 204 60.23 14.40 14.94
CA ASP A 204 60.37 15.67 15.67
C ASP A 204 59.20 16.34 16.43
N ALA A 205 59.27 16.13 17.75
CA ALA A 205 59.05 17.03 18.89
C ALA A 205 58.63 18.50 18.64
N SER A 206 57.56 18.95 19.32
CA SER A 206 57.57 19.90 20.47
C SER A 206 56.24 20.68 20.66
N PHE A 207 55.61 20.46 21.84
CA PHE A 207 54.77 21.29 22.76
C PHE A 207 53.81 22.43 22.29
N PRO A 208 52.79 22.79 23.13
CA PRO A 208 51.41 23.08 22.71
C PRO A 208 50.93 24.53 22.93
N ALA A 209 49.87 24.97 22.23
CA ALA A 209 49.00 26.07 22.67
C ALA A 209 47.63 26.14 21.94
N GLU A 210 46.58 26.39 22.73
CA GLU A 210 45.23 26.92 22.40
C GLU A 210 44.21 26.06 21.62
N GLN A 211 43.09 25.71 22.29
CA GLN A 211 41.74 26.23 21.96
C GLN A 211 40.65 25.77 22.96
N PRO A 212 39.57 26.56 23.17
CA PRO A 212 38.53 26.27 24.16
C PRO A 212 37.58 25.17 23.71
N SER A 213 37.16 24.37 24.68
CA SER A 213 36.20 23.27 24.61
C SER A 213 34.96 23.60 23.76
N ARG A 214 34.92 23.10 22.52
CA ARG A 214 33.67 22.96 21.76
C ARG A 214 32.94 21.73 22.29
N VAL A 215 31.74 22.00 22.82
CA VAL A 215 30.72 21.06 23.26
C VAL A 215 30.56 19.92 22.25
N LEU A 216 30.93 18.70 22.67
CA LEU A 216 30.65 17.47 21.94
C LEU A 216 29.13 17.34 21.81
N SER A 217 28.63 17.43 20.57
CA SER A 217 27.29 16.93 20.25
C SER A 217 27.41 15.42 20.02
N PRO A 218 26.57 14.56 20.60
CA PRO A 218 26.62 13.13 20.32
C PRO A 218 26.30 12.87 18.85
N PRO A 219 26.94 11.87 18.21
CA PRO A 219 26.69 11.55 16.81
C PRO A 219 25.27 10.98 16.69
N SER A 220 24.38 11.69 15.99
CA SER A 220 23.07 11.16 15.63
C SER A 220 23.26 10.02 14.64
N HIS A 221 23.15 8.77 15.09
CA HIS A 221 22.91 7.63 14.21
C HIS A 221 21.61 7.91 13.43
N ARG A 222 21.76 8.37 12.19
CA ARG A 222 20.66 8.45 11.23
C ARG A 222 20.46 7.05 10.67
N GLU A 223 19.56 6.28 11.26
CA GLU A 223 18.97 5.13 10.58
C GLU A 223 18.26 5.62 9.32
N HIS A 224 18.95 5.53 8.19
CA HIS A 224 18.42 5.90 6.89
C HIS A 224 17.49 4.78 6.40
N HIS A 225 16.24 4.80 6.86
CA HIS A 225 15.16 4.07 6.20
C HIS A 225 15.12 4.51 4.72
N HIS A 226 15.09 3.55 3.79
CA HIS A 226 14.92 3.80 2.36
C HIS A 226 13.75 4.77 2.11
N HIS A 227 14.03 6.06 1.92
CA HIS A 227 13.00 7.05 1.65
C HIS A 227 12.44 6.81 0.24
N HIS A 228 11.25 6.22 0.19
CA HIS A 228 10.42 6.19 -1.00
C HIS A 228 10.01 7.63 -1.32
N ASP A 229 10.30 8.12 -2.53
CA ASP A 229 9.88 9.46 -2.95
C ASP A 229 8.35 9.48 -3.18
N PRO A 230 7.57 10.15 -2.32
CA PRO A 230 6.11 10.12 -2.43
C PRO A 230 5.60 10.84 -3.69
N ASN A 231 6.42 11.73 -4.28
CA ASN A 231 6.07 12.41 -5.52
C ASN A 231 6.12 11.45 -6.71
N PHE A 232 7.07 10.53 -6.71
CA PHE A 232 7.15 9.48 -7.71
C PHE A 232 5.88 8.64 -7.69
N ASP A 233 5.46 8.16 -6.53
CA ASP A 233 4.23 7.38 -6.40
C ASP A 233 3.00 8.16 -6.81
N LEU A 234 2.92 9.45 -6.44
CA LEU A 234 1.80 10.31 -6.85
C LEU A 234 1.73 10.44 -8.37
N ASN A 235 2.86 10.56 -9.05
CA ASN A 235 2.90 10.61 -10.51
C ASN A 235 2.51 9.27 -11.13
N VAL A 236 2.96 8.14 -10.57
CA VAL A 236 2.52 6.80 -11.01
C VAL A 236 1.01 6.67 -10.87
N ALA A 237 0.44 7.06 -9.72
CA ALA A 237 -1.01 7.02 -9.50
C ALA A 237 -1.78 7.88 -10.51
N LYS A 238 -1.30 9.11 -10.78
CA LYS A 238 -1.92 10.02 -11.77
C LYS A 238 -1.89 9.44 -13.19
N VAL A 239 -0.74 8.92 -13.63
CA VAL A 239 -0.60 8.31 -14.96
C VAL A 239 -1.49 7.08 -15.08
N SER A 240 -1.50 6.22 -14.07
CA SER A 240 -2.35 5.02 -14.03
C SER A 240 -3.85 5.35 -14.14
N VAL A 241 -4.35 6.32 -13.37
CA VAL A 241 -5.77 6.74 -13.49
C VAL A 241 -6.04 7.45 -14.82
N GLY A 242 -5.06 8.20 -15.36
CA GLY A 242 -5.17 8.79 -16.70
C GLY A 242 -5.34 7.74 -17.80
N ILE A 243 -4.61 6.62 -17.70
CA ILE A 243 -4.79 5.47 -18.60
C ILE A 243 -6.19 4.89 -18.46
N GLU A 244 -6.72 4.74 -17.24
CA GLU A 244 -8.10 4.28 -17.01
C GLU A 244 -9.14 5.21 -17.65
N VAL A 245 -8.97 6.54 -17.54
CA VAL A 245 -9.85 7.52 -18.22
C VAL A 245 -9.87 7.26 -19.73
N LEU A 246 -8.70 7.07 -20.35
CA LEU A 246 -8.59 6.76 -21.77
C LEU A 246 -9.27 5.43 -22.11
N VAL A 247 -9.03 4.38 -21.32
CA VAL A 247 -9.59 3.04 -21.53
C VAL A 247 -11.12 3.07 -21.47
N TYR A 248 -11.71 3.67 -20.43
CA TYR A 248 -13.17 3.79 -20.33
C TYR A 248 -13.78 4.64 -21.45
N THR A 249 -13.08 5.69 -21.87
CA THR A 249 -13.49 6.50 -23.04
C THR A 249 -13.52 5.64 -24.30
N LEU A 250 -12.44 4.88 -24.57
CA LEU A 250 -12.33 4.00 -25.73
C LEU A 250 -13.37 2.86 -25.70
N MET A 251 -13.76 2.37 -24.52
CA MET A 251 -14.82 1.36 -24.39
C MET A 251 -16.17 1.88 -24.88
N VAL A 252 -16.51 3.14 -24.62
CA VAL A 252 -17.76 3.76 -25.11
C VAL A 252 -17.81 3.74 -26.65
N PHE A 253 -16.68 4.04 -27.29
CA PHE A 253 -16.56 4.06 -28.75
C PHE A 253 -16.34 2.69 -29.38
N SER A 254 -16.16 1.62 -28.60
CA SER A 254 -15.97 0.28 -29.14
C SER A 254 -17.20 -0.18 -29.91
N THR A 255 -17.02 -0.62 -31.15
CA THR A 255 -18.11 -1.09 -32.04
C THR A 255 -18.15 -2.61 -32.18
N SER A 256 -17.06 -3.30 -31.82
CA SER A 256 -16.95 -4.76 -31.88
C SER A 256 -16.47 -5.35 -30.55
N GLY A 257 -16.84 -6.60 -30.30
CA GLY A 257 -16.42 -7.33 -29.10
C GLY A 257 -14.90 -7.45 -28.98
N LEU A 258 -14.19 -7.68 -30.09
CA LEU A 258 -12.71 -7.75 -30.09
C LEU A 258 -12.07 -6.39 -29.78
N MET A 259 -12.62 -5.30 -30.32
CA MET A 259 -12.16 -3.95 -29.98
C MET A 259 -12.38 -3.66 -28.49
N PHE A 260 -13.54 -4.05 -27.95
CA PHE A 260 -13.82 -3.95 -26.53
C PHE A 260 -12.82 -4.77 -25.69
N ALA A 261 -12.54 -6.02 -26.07
CA ALA A 261 -11.58 -6.89 -25.39
C ALA A 261 -10.17 -6.28 -25.38
N GLY A 262 -9.70 -5.79 -26.53
CA GLY A 262 -8.40 -5.16 -26.67
C GLY A 262 -8.27 -3.90 -25.80
N VAL A 263 -9.26 -3.01 -25.86
CA VAL A 263 -9.31 -1.80 -25.01
C VAL A 263 -9.36 -2.17 -23.53
N ALA A 264 -10.17 -3.16 -23.13
CA ALA A 264 -10.21 -3.65 -21.75
C ALA A 264 -8.87 -4.18 -21.27
N THR A 265 -8.11 -4.83 -22.15
CA THR A 265 -6.78 -5.36 -21.85
C THR A 265 -5.77 -4.23 -21.64
N LEU A 266 -5.90 -3.10 -22.36
CA LEU A 266 -5.10 -1.90 -22.11
C LEU A 266 -5.33 -1.31 -20.69
N GLY A 267 -6.46 -1.60 -20.04
CA GLY A 267 -6.68 -1.29 -18.63
C GLY A 267 -5.65 -1.92 -17.69
N ALA A 268 -4.92 -2.96 -18.13
CA ALA A 268 -3.84 -3.54 -17.34
C ALA A 268 -2.74 -2.54 -16.97
N PHE A 269 -2.45 -1.57 -17.83
CA PHE A 269 -1.45 -0.53 -17.58
C PHE A 269 -1.90 0.48 -16.49
N GLY A 270 -3.20 0.52 -16.17
CA GLY A 270 -3.76 1.29 -15.06
C GLY A 270 -3.53 0.67 -13.68
N MET A 271 -3.05 -0.58 -13.61
CA MET A 271 -2.93 -1.29 -12.32
C MET A 271 -1.86 -0.75 -11.37
N GLY A 272 -1.01 0.17 -11.83
CA GLY A 272 -0.04 0.88 -10.99
C GLY A 272 -0.68 1.75 -9.92
N PHE A 273 -1.96 2.13 -10.09
CA PHE A 273 -2.69 2.95 -9.13
C PHE A 273 -2.80 2.30 -7.74
N GLY A 274 -3.10 1.01 -7.66
CA GLY A 274 -3.32 0.31 -6.38
C GLY A 274 -2.09 0.35 -5.44
N PRO A 275 -0.91 -0.12 -5.89
CA PRO A 275 0.31 -0.01 -5.10
C PRO A 275 0.70 1.44 -4.77
N ALA A 276 0.56 2.36 -5.73
CA ALA A 276 0.94 3.75 -5.55
C ALA A 276 0.05 4.48 -4.52
N ILE A 277 -1.27 4.30 -4.58
CA ILE A 277 -2.21 4.95 -3.66
C ILE A 277 -2.04 4.43 -2.23
N GLN A 278 -1.78 3.13 -2.06
CA GLN A 278 -1.49 2.51 -0.76
C GLN A 278 -0.18 3.06 -0.16
N SER A 279 0.85 3.25 -0.99
CA SER A 279 2.13 3.84 -0.57
C SER A 279 1.99 5.31 -0.15
N ILE A 280 1.28 6.12 -0.94
CA ILE A 280 1.05 7.54 -0.64
C ILE A 280 0.20 7.69 0.62
N ALA A 281 -0.86 6.89 0.77
CA ALA A 281 -1.71 6.90 1.95
C ALA A 281 -0.89 6.58 3.22
N LEU A 282 -0.01 5.58 3.16
CA LEU A 282 0.89 5.24 4.27
C LEU A 282 1.86 6.37 4.58
N THR A 283 2.48 6.98 3.56
CA THR A 283 3.39 8.11 3.73
C THR A 283 2.69 9.31 4.37
N LEU A 284 1.51 9.68 3.90
CA LEU A 284 0.72 10.78 4.45
C LEU A 284 0.23 10.49 5.86
N TYR A 285 -0.14 9.25 6.15
CA TYR A 285 -0.55 8.82 7.49
C TYR A 285 0.61 8.87 8.49
N ASN A 286 1.78 8.36 8.11
CA ASN A 286 2.98 8.39 8.94
C ASN A 286 3.43 9.83 9.22
N ARG A 287 3.33 10.73 8.23
CA ARG A 287 3.62 12.16 8.39
C ARG A 287 2.68 12.87 9.38
N ARG A 288 1.47 12.33 9.60
CA ARG A 288 0.53 12.84 10.62
C ARG A 288 0.79 12.27 12.02
N GLY A 289 1.88 11.52 12.20
CA GLY A 289 2.20 10.83 13.46
C GLY A 289 1.53 9.46 13.61
N GLY A 290 0.89 8.95 12.57
CA GLY A 290 0.29 7.61 12.58
C GLY A 290 1.36 6.52 12.55
N LYS A 291 1.44 5.70 13.61
CA LYS A 291 2.40 4.58 13.69
C LYS A 291 1.79 3.23 13.27
N ASP A 292 0.46 3.11 13.33
CA ASP A 292 -0.24 1.84 13.08
C ASP A 292 -0.73 1.70 11.63
N SER A 293 0.06 1.07 10.76
CA SER A 293 -0.33 0.80 9.36
C SER A 293 -1.61 -0.06 9.25
N GLY A 294 -1.83 -0.98 10.20
CA GLY A 294 -3.05 -1.79 10.27
C GLY A 294 -4.33 -0.97 10.43
N LYS A 295 -4.30 0.13 11.21
CA LYS A 295 -5.45 1.03 11.35
C LYS A 295 -5.77 1.75 10.04
N LEU A 296 -4.74 2.18 9.31
CA LEU A 296 -4.89 2.81 8.00
C LEU A 296 -5.53 1.85 6.98
N PHE A 297 -4.98 0.64 6.83
CA PHE A 297 -5.50 -0.34 5.88
C PHE A 297 -6.87 -0.86 6.27
N GLY A 298 -7.16 -0.99 7.58
CA GLY A 298 -8.50 -1.28 8.08
C GLY A 298 -9.51 -0.16 7.77
N ALA A 299 -9.12 1.11 7.83
CA ALA A 299 -9.98 2.20 7.41
C ALA A 299 -10.18 2.24 5.88
N MET A 300 -9.14 1.97 5.09
CA MET A 300 -9.26 1.88 3.63
C MET A 300 -10.11 0.69 3.18
N SER A 301 -10.12 -0.43 3.91
CA SER A 301 -11.00 -1.56 3.59
C SER A 301 -12.48 -1.20 3.80
N VAL A 302 -12.81 -0.37 4.81
CA VAL A 302 -14.17 0.17 4.96
C VAL A 302 -14.57 1.02 3.74
N VAL A 303 -13.67 1.88 3.25
CA VAL A 303 -13.89 2.68 2.03
C VAL A 303 -14.10 1.77 0.82
N GLN A 304 -13.30 0.72 0.69
CA GLN A 304 -13.44 -0.28 -0.36
C GLN A 304 -14.79 -0.99 -0.28
N SER A 305 -15.17 -1.55 0.86
CA SER A 305 -16.45 -2.24 1.04
C SER A 305 -17.64 -1.33 0.75
N LEU A 306 -17.60 -0.08 1.20
CA LEU A 306 -18.65 0.90 0.93
C LEU A 306 -18.72 1.24 -0.58
N SER A 307 -17.56 1.51 -1.19
CA SER A 307 -17.51 1.98 -2.58
C SER A 307 -17.75 0.86 -3.60
N SER A 308 -17.14 -0.31 -3.42
CA SER A 308 -17.25 -1.44 -4.36
C SER A 308 -18.36 -2.43 -4.04
N GLY A 309 -18.72 -2.57 -2.76
CA GLY A 309 -19.72 -3.54 -2.32
C GLY A 309 -21.14 -2.98 -2.24
N VAL A 310 -21.28 -1.67 -1.97
CA VAL A 310 -22.59 -1.04 -1.79
C VAL A 310 -22.85 0.00 -2.87
N LEU A 311 -22.05 1.07 -2.91
CA LEU A 311 -22.31 2.22 -3.80
C LEU A 311 -22.13 1.87 -5.27
N GLY A 312 -21.05 1.18 -5.63
CA GLY A 312 -20.73 0.80 -7.00
C GLY A 312 -21.86 -0.02 -7.64
N PRO A 313 -22.22 -1.20 -7.10
CA PRO A 313 -23.29 -2.02 -7.67
C PRO A 313 -24.62 -1.26 -7.73
N SER A 314 -24.96 -0.47 -6.70
CA SER A 314 -26.19 0.33 -6.70
C SER A 314 -26.22 1.34 -7.84
N VAL A 315 -25.16 2.14 -8.00
CA VAL A 315 -25.10 3.21 -9.02
C VAL A 315 -25.03 2.62 -10.43
N PHE A 316 -24.13 1.64 -10.65
CA PHE A 316 -23.98 1.02 -11.96
C PHE A 316 -25.17 0.15 -12.33
N GLY A 317 -25.77 -0.54 -11.37
CA GLY A 317 -26.96 -1.36 -11.58
C GLY A 317 -28.20 -0.55 -11.90
N LEU A 318 -28.47 0.53 -11.16
CA LEU A 318 -29.57 1.44 -11.48
C LEU A 318 -29.36 2.09 -12.85
N THR A 319 -28.12 2.45 -13.20
CA THR A 319 -27.81 2.96 -14.54
C THR A 319 -28.13 1.89 -15.59
N TYR A 320 -27.56 0.69 -15.47
CA TYR A 320 -27.74 -0.38 -16.43
C TYR A 320 -29.21 -0.75 -16.62
N MET A 321 -29.95 -0.95 -15.53
CA MET A 321 -31.35 -1.34 -15.58
C MET A 321 -32.22 -0.31 -16.32
N ASN A 322 -31.91 0.98 -16.18
CA ASN A 322 -32.66 2.05 -16.86
C ASN A 322 -32.20 2.27 -18.31
N THR A 323 -30.96 1.90 -18.66
CA THR A 323 -30.38 2.21 -19.98
C THR A 323 -30.19 1.00 -20.89
N VAL A 324 -30.34 -0.24 -20.39
CA VAL A 324 -30.01 -1.46 -21.15
C VAL A 324 -30.80 -1.57 -22.46
N SER A 325 -32.05 -1.10 -22.48
CA SER A 325 -32.90 -1.15 -23.68
C SER A 325 -32.64 -0.04 -24.69
N THR A 326 -32.09 1.10 -24.26
CA THR A 326 -31.93 2.30 -25.09
C THR A 326 -30.48 2.58 -25.45
N TYR A 327 -29.60 2.61 -24.45
CA TYR A 327 -28.18 2.89 -24.59
C TYR A 327 -27.35 2.12 -23.53
N PRO A 328 -27.12 0.81 -23.72
CA PRO A 328 -26.46 -0.04 -22.71
C PRO A 328 -25.03 0.40 -22.40
N LYS A 329 -24.40 1.17 -23.30
CA LYS A 329 -23.06 1.76 -23.11
C LYS A 329 -22.99 2.86 -22.04
N ALA A 330 -24.12 3.33 -21.51
CA ALA A 330 -24.16 4.35 -20.46
C ALA A 330 -23.36 3.97 -19.20
N ILE A 331 -23.26 2.68 -18.88
CA ILE A 331 -22.48 2.19 -17.74
C ILE A 331 -20.99 2.54 -17.86
N PHE A 332 -20.44 2.54 -19.08
CA PHE A 332 -19.04 2.91 -19.33
C PHE A 332 -18.84 4.43 -19.25
N ILE A 333 -19.86 5.23 -19.59
CA ILE A 333 -19.84 6.68 -19.36
C ILE A 333 -19.81 6.99 -17.87
N MET A 334 -20.62 6.28 -17.06
CA MET A 334 -20.57 6.39 -15.61
C MET A 334 -19.20 5.97 -15.04
N GLY A 335 -18.63 4.87 -15.55
CA GLY A 335 -17.28 4.44 -15.21
C GLY A 335 -16.23 5.50 -15.54
N CYS A 336 -16.30 6.08 -16.75
CA CYS A 336 -15.46 7.20 -17.19
C CYS A 336 -15.59 8.41 -16.25
N GLY A 337 -16.80 8.77 -15.83
CA GLY A 337 -17.06 9.83 -14.87
C GLY A 337 -16.41 9.56 -13.50
N ALA A 338 -16.49 8.33 -13.00
CA ALA A 338 -15.87 7.93 -11.74
C ALA A 338 -14.33 8.04 -11.80
N VAL A 339 -13.69 7.50 -12.85
CA VAL A 339 -12.22 7.59 -12.99
C VAL A 339 -11.74 9.01 -13.29
N THR A 340 -12.53 9.81 -14.02
CA THR A 340 -12.22 11.23 -14.25
C THR A 340 -12.29 12.01 -12.95
N THR A 341 -13.31 11.75 -12.12
CA THR A 341 -13.42 12.38 -10.79
C THR A 341 -12.21 12.01 -9.92
N SER A 342 -11.82 10.73 -9.92
CA SER A 342 -10.60 10.28 -9.24
C SER A 342 -9.35 11.02 -9.74
N PHE A 343 -9.17 11.12 -11.07
CA PHE A 343 -8.05 11.82 -11.68
C PHE A 343 -7.98 13.28 -11.23
N LEU A 344 -9.12 13.99 -11.25
CA LEU A 344 -9.21 15.37 -10.80
C LEU A 344 -8.86 15.51 -9.32
N LEU A 345 -9.34 14.62 -8.46
CA LEU A 345 -9.00 14.61 -7.02
C LEU A 345 -7.49 14.44 -6.80
N LEU A 346 -6.83 13.56 -7.56
CA LEU A 346 -5.37 13.39 -7.48
C LEU A 346 -4.60 14.64 -7.94
N GLN A 347 -5.12 15.43 -8.87
CA GLN A 347 -4.48 16.69 -9.25
C GLN A 347 -4.52 17.74 -8.13
N LEU A 348 -5.49 17.64 -7.23
CA LEU A 348 -5.60 18.52 -6.06
C LEU A 348 -4.64 18.14 -4.92
N VAL A 349 -4.11 16.90 -4.94
CA VAL A 349 -3.15 16.44 -3.92
C VAL A 349 -1.82 17.16 -4.11
N ARG A 350 -1.36 17.83 -3.04
CA ARG A 350 -0.09 18.55 -3.00
C ARG A 350 0.73 18.04 -1.83
N LEU A 351 1.75 17.25 -2.13
CA LEU A 351 2.68 16.74 -1.12
C LEU A 351 3.52 17.90 -0.55
N PRO A 352 3.52 18.12 0.78
CA PRO A 352 4.42 19.09 1.40
C PRO A 352 5.88 18.67 1.15
N LYS A 353 6.72 19.63 0.76
CA LYS A 353 8.18 19.43 0.66
C LYS A 353 8.71 19.04 2.04
N ASP A 354 9.65 18.11 2.08
CA ASP A 354 10.25 17.61 3.32
C ASP A 354 10.82 18.79 4.12
N ALA A 355 10.10 19.19 5.16
CA ALA A 355 10.68 19.99 6.22
C ALA A 355 11.50 19.02 7.08
N PRO A 356 12.74 19.36 7.48
CA PRO A 356 13.50 18.54 8.40
C PRO A 356 12.63 18.31 9.64
N VAL A 357 12.43 17.04 9.99
CA VAL A 357 11.69 16.63 11.18
C VAL A 357 12.40 17.26 12.37
N ALA A 358 11.84 18.35 12.89
CA ALA A 358 12.19 18.81 14.22
C ALA A 358 11.66 17.74 15.17
N ARG A 359 12.57 16.89 15.66
CA ARG A 359 12.26 15.95 16.73
C ARG A 359 11.59 16.74 17.85
N SER A 360 10.40 16.33 18.27
CA SER A 360 9.79 16.85 19.49
C SER A 360 10.79 16.67 20.62
N VAL A 361 11.01 17.72 21.40
CA VAL A 361 11.91 17.69 22.57
C VAL A 361 11.55 16.54 23.52
N GLU A 362 10.27 16.15 23.56
CA GLU A 362 9.76 15.00 24.31
C GLU A 362 10.30 13.63 23.85
N ASP A 363 10.59 13.43 22.55
CA ASP A 363 11.17 12.16 22.07
C ASP A 363 12.66 12.07 22.42
N VAL A 364 13.37 13.20 22.48
CA VAL A 364 14.77 13.27 22.91
C VAL A 364 14.87 13.05 24.42
N ASP A 365 13.97 13.64 25.20
CA ASP A 365 13.93 13.49 26.66
C ASP A 365 13.59 12.06 27.10
N LEU A 366 12.77 11.32 26.33
CA LEU A 366 12.44 9.93 26.65
C LEU A 366 13.59 8.97 26.32
N GLU A 367 14.27 9.19 25.19
CA GLU A 367 15.43 8.41 24.77
C GLU A 367 16.63 8.66 25.71
N ASP A 368 16.89 9.92 26.06
CA ASP A 368 17.94 10.29 27.02
C ASP A 368 17.65 9.77 28.45
N ARG A 369 16.38 9.73 28.86
CA ARG A 369 15.98 9.14 30.16
C ARG A 369 16.11 7.61 30.19
N LEU A 370 15.88 6.94 29.06
CA LEU A 370 16.03 5.48 28.96
C LEU A 370 17.50 5.06 28.90
N ILE A 371 18.39 5.91 28.36
CA ILE A 371 19.84 5.69 28.32
C ILE A 371 20.50 6.00 29.67
N ALA A 372 19.90 6.87 30.49
CA ALA A 372 20.48 7.34 31.75
C ALA A 372 20.23 6.45 32.99
N GLU A 373 19.41 5.39 32.91
CA GLU A 373 19.22 4.48 34.06
C GLU A 373 20.25 3.33 34.07
N PRO A 374 21.11 3.23 35.10
CA PRO A 374 22.02 2.11 35.24
C PRO A 374 21.24 0.90 35.78
N GLY A 375 20.71 0.06 34.87
CA GLY A 375 20.07 -1.21 35.22
C GLY A 375 18.91 -1.69 34.33
N GLY A 376 18.53 -0.95 33.29
CA GLY A 376 17.41 -1.32 32.40
C GLY A 376 17.78 -2.40 31.37
N PHE A 377 16.98 -3.47 31.30
CA PHE A 377 17.07 -4.49 30.23
C PHE A 377 17.00 -3.84 28.85
N GLY A 378 18.06 -3.99 28.06
CA GLY A 378 18.12 -3.54 26.67
C GLY A 378 17.00 -4.18 25.85
N VAL A 379 16.18 -3.34 25.24
CA VAL A 379 15.21 -3.77 24.23
C VAL A 379 16.00 -4.06 22.96
N GLU A 380 16.32 -5.33 22.73
CA GLU A 380 16.82 -5.82 21.44
C GLU A 380 15.71 -5.61 20.39
N ARG A 381 16.02 -4.78 19.39
CA ARG A 381 15.11 -4.45 18.29
C ARG A 381 15.23 -5.57 17.26
N GLU A 382 14.19 -6.37 17.10
CA GLU A 382 14.14 -7.47 16.11
C GLU A 382 14.36 -6.94 14.68
N ASP A 383 15.50 -7.32 14.11
CA ASP A 383 15.81 -7.14 12.70
C ASP A 383 14.89 -8.00 11.84
N THR A 384 14.10 -7.36 10.99
CA THR A 384 13.37 -8.03 9.91
C THR A 384 14.36 -8.67 8.94
N LEU A 385 14.36 -10.00 8.91
CA LEU A 385 15.06 -10.90 7.98
C LEU A 385 15.23 -10.35 6.55
N VAL A 386 16.37 -9.73 6.31
CA VAL A 386 17.09 -9.75 5.03
C VAL A 386 18.56 -9.91 5.42
N GLY A 387 19.05 -11.15 5.43
CA GLY A 387 20.44 -11.42 5.80
C GLY A 387 21.40 -10.64 4.90
N PRO A 388 22.41 -9.94 5.46
CA PRO A 388 23.47 -9.39 4.65
C PRO A 388 24.40 -10.53 4.21
N SER A 389 24.71 -10.60 2.91
CA SER A 389 25.84 -11.36 2.42
C SER A 389 27.13 -10.71 2.97
N GLU A 390 27.74 -11.34 3.98
CA GLU A 390 29.01 -10.92 4.57
C GLU A 390 30.14 -10.91 3.53
N PRO A 391 30.97 -9.86 3.43
CA PRO A 391 32.24 -9.95 2.72
C PRO A 391 33.29 -10.60 3.62
N LEU A 392 33.80 -11.75 3.16
CA LEU A 392 34.87 -12.52 3.79
C LEU A 392 36.17 -11.71 3.77
N VAL A 393 36.74 -11.37 4.93
CA VAL A 393 38.07 -10.76 5.04
C VAL A 393 39.05 -11.83 5.56
N ILE A 394 40.02 -12.19 4.73
CA ILE A 394 41.13 -13.08 5.10
C ILE A 394 42.32 -12.19 5.47
N VAL A 395 42.71 -12.22 6.75
CA VAL A 395 43.98 -11.63 7.21
C VAL A 395 44.97 -12.79 7.37
N ASP A 396 46.05 -12.75 6.60
CA ASP A 396 47.19 -13.67 6.72
C ASP A 396 48.22 -13.02 7.65
N ASP A 397 48.42 -13.60 8.84
CA ASP A 397 49.41 -13.09 9.79
C ASP A 397 50.56 -14.10 9.89
N GLY A 398 51.69 -13.71 9.33
CA GLY A 398 52.78 -14.59 8.89
C GLY A 398 53.71 -15.11 9.97
N ASP A 399 53.29 -15.21 11.24
CA ASP A 399 54.25 -15.58 12.30
C ASP A 399 53.79 -16.64 13.31
N ARG A 400 52.57 -17.20 13.20
CA ARG A 400 52.17 -18.42 13.94
C ARG A 400 51.14 -19.21 13.15
N GLY A 401 51.56 -20.30 12.49
CA GLY A 401 50.77 -21.09 11.53
C GLY A 401 49.50 -21.78 12.05
N HIS A 402 48.46 -21.03 12.44
CA HIS A 402 47.11 -21.52 12.70
C HIS A 402 46.05 -20.57 12.14
N LYS A 403 45.13 -21.12 11.32
CA LYS A 403 43.90 -20.44 10.89
C LYS A 403 42.90 -20.40 12.04
N VAL A 404 42.53 -19.21 12.48
CA VAL A 404 41.46 -19.01 13.47
C VAL A 404 40.24 -18.43 12.74
N VAL A 405 39.22 -19.25 12.53
CA VAL A 405 37.87 -18.78 12.18
C VAL A 405 37.22 -18.36 13.48
N LYS A 406 37.12 -17.04 13.71
CA LYS A 406 36.40 -16.49 14.84
C LYS A 406 35.09 -15.90 14.33
N THR A 407 34.02 -16.67 14.46
CA THR A 407 32.67 -16.12 14.63
C THR A 407 32.56 -15.67 16.08
N LEU A 408 32.38 -14.39 16.31
CA LEU A 408 32.23 -13.82 17.66
C LEU A 408 31.15 -12.73 17.60
N PRO A 409 30.41 -12.58 18.70
CA PRO A 409 29.16 -13.29 18.93
C PRO A 409 27.92 -12.41 18.74
#